data_AF-A0A2E0RWE5-F1
#
_entry.id   AF-A0A2E0RWE5-F1
#
_cell.length_a   1.000
_cell.length_b   1.000
_cell.length_c   1.000
_cell.angle_alpha   90.00
_cell.angle_beta   90.00
_cell.angle_gamma   90.00
#
_symmetry.space_group_name_H-M   'P 1'
#
loop_
_entity.id
_entity.type
_entity.pdbx_description
1 polymer ?
#
loop_
_entity_poly.entity_id
_entity_poly.type
_entity_poly.pdbx_seq_one_letter_code
_entity_poly.pdbx_strand_id
1 'polypeptide(L)'
;MRAPWRHLMLGGAVISLIALGCSSDDSAGSTSTPAPPTTADTSTTTAPGPSTDAPISTSTSTTAPPEDTTTSSAASSTTATTEAPPPTTTEAAPSSTAIPQAPAPLDPDDPNNQRTVAPEEQPIVEAYRQAVEAELVTYSRWPLDPDSPELVNGPFTARVMEPIRQGIADRTALNQVLDISGGITLRPYVVEVDDGDLDRVFVWDCQIDATFWKDVDTGEKAPPDAFPNAGPPGVATGVVAVMVNVDGRWLLDQGALEPQACA
;
A
#
# COMPACT_ATOMS: atom_id res chain seq x y z
N MET A 1 -4.55 5.67 -44.22
CA MET A 1 -4.63 6.99 -43.58
C MET A 1 -4.20 6.79 -42.13
N ARG A 2 -2.99 7.23 -41.78
CA ARG A 2 -2.39 7.03 -40.45
C ARG A 2 -2.64 8.28 -39.61
N ALA A 3 -3.28 8.13 -38.45
CA ALA A 3 -3.40 9.20 -37.47
C ALA A 3 -2.11 9.24 -36.62
N PRO A 4 -1.51 10.41 -36.36
CA PRO A 4 -0.38 10.53 -35.47
C PRO A 4 -0.89 10.81 -34.04
N TRP A 5 -0.85 9.82 -33.15
CA TRP A 5 -1.04 10.07 -31.73
C TRP A 5 0.33 10.38 -31.11
N ARG A 6 0.67 11.67 -31.15
CA ARG A 6 1.73 12.26 -30.33
C ARG A 6 1.06 13.01 -29.19
N HIS A 7 0.89 12.37 -28.05
CA HIS A 7 0.92 13.08 -26.77
C HIS A 7 1.75 12.29 -25.76
N LEU A 8 2.96 12.82 -25.61
CA LEU A 8 3.81 12.81 -24.43
C LEU A 8 2.97 12.70 -23.13
N MET A 9 3.02 11.56 -22.46
CA MET A 9 2.76 11.47 -21.02
C MET A 9 4.11 11.21 -20.35
N LEU A 10 4.85 12.29 -20.07
CA LEU A 10 5.78 12.32 -18.95
C LEU A 10 4.91 12.39 -17.68
N GLY A 11 4.43 11.24 -17.22
CA GLY A 11 3.77 11.08 -15.92
C GLY A 11 4.75 10.40 -14.97
N GLY A 12 5.19 11.11 -13.94
CA GLY A 12 5.95 10.54 -12.84
C GLY A 12 5.18 9.41 -12.15
N ALA A 13 5.96 8.54 -11.51
CA ALA A 13 5.59 7.32 -10.81
C ALA A 13 4.33 7.42 -9.94
N VAL A 14 3.64 6.28 -9.80
CA VAL A 14 3.10 5.72 -8.54
C VAL A 14 2.14 4.57 -8.96
N ILE A 15 2.48 3.32 -8.63
CA ILE A 15 1.42 2.33 -8.37
C ILE A 15 0.71 2.92 -7.16
N SER A 16 -0.49 3.48 -7.37
CA SER A 16 -1.25 4.25 -6.39
C SER A 16 -1.70 3.42 -5.21
N LEU A 17 -0.75 3.06 -4.37
CA LEU A 17 -0.91 2.85 -2.94
C LEU A 17 -0.57 4.16 -2.25
N ILE A 18 -1.40 5.18 -2.49
CA ILE A 18 -1.22 6.51 -1.91
C ILE A 18 -1.38 6.39 -0.39
N ALA A 19 -0.28 6.61 0.32
CA ALA A 19 -0.26 7.03 1.71
C ALA A 19 -0.84 8.44 1.81
N LEU A 20 -2.09 8.56 2.26
CA LEU A 20 -2.71 9.84 2.57
C LEU A 20 -2.23 10.32 3.95
N GLY A 21 -1.08 11.01 3.96
CA GLY A 21 -0.57 11.81 5.06
C GLY A 21 -0.88 13.30 4.89
N CYS A 22 -1.76 13.81 5.75
CA CYS A 22 -2.08 15.18 6.18
C CYS A 22 -1.54 16.47 5.47
N SER A 23 -2.52 17.33 5.15
CA SER A 23 -2.72 18.72 5.66
C SER A 23 -2.18 19.95 4.88
N SER A 24 -3.15 20.80 4.50
CA SER A 24 -3.24 22.26 4.74
C SER A 24 -3.54 23.13 3.51
N ASP A 25 -4.75 23.68 3.57
CA ASP A 25 -5.17 25.08 3.36
C ASP A 25 -5.15 25.82 2.00
N ASP A 26 -6.27 26.53 1.86
CA ASP A 26 -6.56 27.79 1.17
C ASP A 26 -6.51 27.93 -0.37
N SER A 27 -7.71 27.78 -0.94
CA SER A 27 -8.44 28.77 -1.75
C SER A 27 -7.68 29.99 -2.30
N ALA A 28 -7.56 30.06 -3.64
CA ALA A 28 -7.93 31.17 -4.55
C ALA A 28 -7.25 30.96 -5.91
N GLY A 29 -7.78 31.36 -7.06
CA GLY A 29 -8.95 32.17 -7.33
C GLY A 29 -9.14 32.36 -8.84
N SER A 30 -10.38 32.66 -9.21
CA SER A 30 -10.77 33.06 -10.56
C SER A 30 -10.24 34.45 -10.90
N THR A 31 -9.83 34.58 -12.14
CA THR A 31 -9.44 35.79 -12.88
C THR A 31 -10.53 36.88 -12.89
N SER A 32 -10.16 38.15 -12.64
CA SER A 32 -10.33 39.32 -13.55
C SER A 32 -10.17 40.68 -12.84
N THR A 33 -9.27 41.52 -13.36
CA THR A 33 -9.12 43.00 -13.20
C THR A 33 -10.16 43.71 -14.13
N PRO A 34 -10.57 45.01 -14.04
CA PRO A 34 -9.90 46.27 -13.58
C PRO A 34 -10.80 47.20 -12.70
N ALA A 35 -10.43 48.39 -12.16
CA ALA A 35 -9.63 49.55 -12.58
C ALA A 35 -9.29 50.45 -11.33
N PRO A 36 -8.44 51.52 -11.42
CA PRO A 36 -8.06 52.36 -10.27
C PRO A 36 -8.95 53.61 -10.10
N PRO A 37 -9.02 54.21 -8.89
CA PRO A 37 -8.42 55.55 -8.74
C PRO A 37 -7.80 55.89 -7.37
N THR A 38 -6.96 56.93 -7.43
CA THR A 38 -6.25 57.75 -6.44
C THR A 38 -7.05 58.16 -5.18
N THR A 39 -6.42 58.25 -4.00
CA THR A 39 -6.27 59.45 -3.12
C THR A 39 -5.45 59.09 -1.85
N ALA A 40 -4.65 60.05 -1.38
CA ALA A 40 -3.76 59.99 -0.22
C ALA A 40 -4.50 60.03 1.14
N ASP A 41 -3.89 59.49 2.21
CA ASP A 41 -3.46 60.25 3.40
C ASP A 41 -2.77 59.38 4.49
N THR A 42 -1.57 59.80 4.86
CA THR A 42 -1.05 60.13 6.22
C THR A 42 -1.23 59.20 7.45
N SER A 43 -0.07 58.81 8.03
CA SER A 43 0.27 58.45 9.44
C SER A 43 -0.28 57.12 10.02
N THR A 44 0.46 56.29 10.78
CA THR A 44 1.20 56.58 12.01
C THR A 44 2.11 55.39 12.44
N THR A 45 3.25 55.71 13.04
CA THR A 45 4.20 54.89 13.84
C THR A 45 3.55 54.00 14.91
N THR A 46 4.12 52.80 15.19
CA THR A 46 4.49 52.29 16.55
C THR A 46 5.26 50.95 16.44
N ALA A 47 6.37 50.86 17.19
CA ALA A 47 7.34 49.76 17.26
C ALA A 47 6.88 48.54 18.08
N PRO A 48 7.58 47.40 18.01
CA PRO A 48 7.72 46.48 19.14
C PRO A 48 9.09 46.63 19.80
N GLY A 49 9.10 46.92 21.11
CA GLY A 49 10.29 46.87 21.95
C GLY A 49 10.68 45.44 22.37
N PRO A 50 11.91 45.22 22.89
CA PRO A 50 12.39 43.94 23.41
C PRO A 50 12.31 43.85 24.95
N SER A 51 12.80 42.73 25.51
CA SER A 51 13.16 42.45 26.93
C SER A 51 12.01 41.94 27.84
N THR A 52 12.15 41.01 28.80
CA THR A 52 13.30 40.31 29.43
C THR A 52 12.78 39.26 30.45
N ASP A 53 13.57 38.19 30.66
CA ASP A 53 13.78 37.25 31.81
C ASP A 53 12.69 36.84 32.83
N ALA A 54 12.67 35.53 33.12
CA ALA A 54 13.13 34.88 34.38
C ALA A 54 12.45 33.50 34.63
N PRO A 55 12.87 32.65 35.60
CA PRO A 55 14.22 32.14 35.87
C PRO A 55 14.27 30.58 35.94
N ILE A 56 15.50 30.08 36.09
CA ILE A 56 15.92 28.70 36.36
C ILE A 56 15.57 28.28 37.80
N SER A 57 15.25 26.99 38.01
CA SER A 57 15.53 26.29 39.27
C SER A 57 15.91 24.83 39.03
N THR A 58 16.87 24.37 39.82
CA THR A 58 17.72 23.21 39.63
C THR A 58 17.61 22.27 40.83
N SER A 59 17.84 20.96 40.59
CA SER A 59 18.35 19.94 41.54
C SER A 59 17.34 19.39 42.57
N THR A 60 17.36 18.13 43.05
CA THR A 60 18.41 17.08 43.08
C THR A 60 17.80 15.72 43.47
N SER A 61 18.52 14.64 43.14
CA SER A 61 18.38 13.20 43.43
C SER A 61 18.17 12.80 44.92
N THR A 62 17.88 11.51 45.19
CA THR A 62 18.70 10.59 46.06
C THR A 62 17.92 9.39 46.70
N THR A 63 18.35 8.16 46.35
CA THR A 63 18.55 6.95 47.21
C THR A 63 17.43 5.95 47.62
N ALA A 64 17.63 4.68 47.24
CA ALA A 64 17.39 3.43 48.02
C ALA A 64 18.76 2.89 48.53
N PRO A 65 18.95 1.82 49.35
CA PRO A 65 18.09 0.75 49.95
C PRO A 65 18.52 0.45 51.45
N PRO A 66 18.62 -0.77 52.06
CA PRO A 66 18.03 -2.14 51.91
C PRO A 66 17.53 -2.82 53.25
N GLU A 67 17.28 -4.15 53.20
CA GLU A 67 17.29 -5.18 54.29
C GLU A 67 16.06 -5.36 55.21
N ASP A 68 15.66 -6.52 55.75
CA ASP A 68 15.88 -7.95 55.47
C ASP A 68 14.95 -8.78 56.42
N THR A 69 14.72 -10.06 56.08
CA THR A 69 14.40 -11.22 56.96
C THR A 69 13.01 -11.57 57.55
N THR A 70 12.73 -12.88 57.42
CA THR A 70 11.97 -13.85 58.27
C THR A 70 10.49 -14.15 57.96
N THR A 71 10.18 -15.35 57.47
CA THR A 71 9.81 -16.53 58.31
C THR A 71 9.22 -17.65 57.43
N SER A 72 9.75 -18.86 57.61
CA SER A 72 9.26 -20.13 57.06
C SER A 72 8.16 -20.72 57.94
N SER A 73 7.09 -21.26 57.35
CA SER A 73 6.30 -22.34 57.96
C SER A 73 5.49 -23.09 56.91
N ALA A 74 5.62 -24.42 56.99
CA ALA A 74 5.09 -25.42 56.10
C ALA A 74 3.60 -25.71 56.32
N ALA A 75 2.92 -26.16 55.27
CA ALA A 75 1.83 -27.12 55.38
C ALA A 75 1.76 -27.96 54.09
N SER A 76 1.96 -29.27 54.25
CA SER A 76 1.75 -30.31 53.24
C SER A 76 0.30 -30.34 52.76
N SER A 77 0.07 -30.76 51.50
CA SER A 77 -1.00 -31.70 51.14
C SER A 77 -0.90 -32.17 49.68
N THR A 78 -0.75 -33.50 49.53
CA THR A 78 -1.26 -34.38 48.46
C THR A 78 -1.04 -34.03 46.99
N THR A 79 -0.08 -34.74 46.39
CA THR A 79 -0.01 -35.08 44.97
C THR A 79 -1.26 -35.87 44.56
N ALA A 80 -2.17 -35.23 43.84
CA ALA A 80 -3.16 -35.91 43.01
C ALA A 80 -2.73 -35.72 41.55
N THR A 81 -2.22 -36.79 40.94
CA THR A 81 -1.94 -36.84 39.51
C THR A 81 -3.28 -36.89 38.77
N THR A 82 -3.80 -35.72 38.39
CA THR A 82 -4.84 -35.64 37.36
C THR A 82 -4.12 -35.72 36.02
N GLU A 83 -4.23 -36.88 35.37
CA GLU A 83 -3.80 -37.10 34.00
C GLU A 83 -4.53 -36.09 33.09
N ALA A 84 -3.81 -35.08 32.62
CA ALA A 84 -4.33 -34.14 31.63
C ALA A 84 -4.61 -34.92 30.33
N PRO A 85 -5.77 -34.72 29.68
CA PRO A 85 -6.02 -35.34 28.39
C PRO A 85 -4.89 -34.95 27.41
N PRO A 86 -4.49 -35.84 26.49
CA PRO A 86 -3.45 -35.55 25.53
C PRO A 86 -3.80 -34.26 24.78
N PRO A 87 -2.82 -33.39 24.46
CA PRO A 87 -3.10 -32.18 23.72
C PRO A 87 -3.74 -32.59 22.39
N THR A 88 -5.00 -32.21 22.20
CA THR A 88 -5.65 -32.27 20.90
C THR A 88 -4.81 -31.39 19.99
N THR A 89 -3.95 -32.02 19.20
CA THR A 89 -3.19 -31.33 18.17
C THR A 89 -4.21 -31.07 17.08
N THR A 90 -4.91 -29.94 17.18
CA THR A 90 -5.64 -29.40 16.04
C THR A 90 -4.57 -29.08 15.00
N GLU A 91 -4.42 -29.97 14.04
CA GLU A 91 -3.63 -29.76 12.83
C GLU A 91 -4.10 -28.44 12.24
N ALA A 92 -3.24 -27.41 12.34
CA ALA A 92 -3.49 -26.15 11.66
C ALA A 92 -3.62 -26.49 10.18
N ALA A 93 -4.82 -26.29 9.63
CA ALA A 93 -5.04 -26.42 8.20
C ALA A 93 -3.94 -25.63 7.48
N PRO A 94 -3.37 -26.16 6.38
CA PRO A 94 -2.33 -25.45 5.66
C PRO A 94 -2.88 -24.06 5.31
N SER A 95 -2.23 -23.02 5.84
CA SER A 95 -2.52 -21.64 5.45
C SER A 95 -2.19 -21.53 3.97
N SER A 96 -3.22 -21.68 3.13
CA SER A 96 -3.09 -21.45 1.70
C SER A 96 -2.55 -20.03 1.51
N THR A 97 -1.36 -19.92 0.94
CA THR A 97 -0.73 -18.65 0.59
C THR A 97 -1.41 -18.00 -0.63
N ALA A 98 -2.20 -18.77 -1.37
CA ALA A 98 -2.92 -18.29 -2.55
C ALA A 98 -4.02 -17.29 -2.14
N ILE A 99 -3.96 -16.10 -2.75
CA ILE A 99 -4.95 -15.05 -2.56
C ILE A 99 -6.29 -15.54 -3.14
N PRO A 100 -7.40 -15.47 -2.39
CA PRO A 100 -8.71 -15.84 -2.91
C PRO A 100 -9.06 -15.02 -4.16
N GLN A 101 -9.86 -15.60 -5.06
CA GLN A 101 -10.47 -14.81 -6.14
C GLN A 101 -11.55 -13.91 -5.54
N ALA A 102 -11.63 -12.67 -6.01
CA ALA A 102 -12.67 -11.75 -5.55
C ALA A 102 -14.05 -12.29 -5.95
N PRO A 103 -15.03 -12.35 -5.02
CA PRO A 103 -16.37 -12.81 -5.30
C PRO A 103 -17.14 -11.73 -6.08
N ALA A 104 -16.90 -11.65 -7.37
CA ALA A 104 -17.72 -10.89 -8.31
C ALA A 104 -18.32 -11.87 -9.32
N PRO A 105 -19.63 -11.75 -9.65
CA PRO A 105 -20.14 -12.42 -10.83
C PRO A 105 -19.40 -11.82 -12.03
N LEU A 106 -18.43 -12.56 -12.53
CA LEU A 106 -17.80 -12.26 -13.81
C LEU A 106 -18.91 -12.36 -14.85
N ASP A 107 -19.34 -11.23 -15.38
CA ASP A 107 -20.27 -11.19 -16.50
C ASP A 107 -19.61 -11.95 -17.66
N PRO A 108 -20.15 -13.11 -18.11
CA PRO A 108 -19.54 -13.86 -19.20
C PRO A 108 -19.46 -13.05 -20.50
N ASP A 109 -20.28 -12.01 -20.64
CA ASP A 109 -20.31 -11.12 -21.79
C ASP A 109 -19.37 -9.90 -21.65
N ASP A 110 -18.70 -9.72 -20.50
CA ASP A 110 -17.68 -8.69 -20.31
C ASP A 110 -16.47 -8.98 -21.23
N PRO A 111 -16.09 -8.05 -22.12
CA PRO A 111 -14.98 -8.27 -23.05
C PRO A 111 -13.67 -8.61 -22.32
N ASN A 112 -13.44 -8.12 -21.10
CA ASN A 112 -12.24 -8.43 -20.32
C ASN A 112 -12.19 -9.88 -19.83
N ASN A 113 -13.34 -10.56 -19.73
CA ASN A 113 -13.40 -11.99 -19.43
C ASN A 113 -13.18 -12.87 -20.68
N GLN A 114 -13.21 -12.27 -21.87
CA GLN A 114 -13.06 -12.95 -23.16
C GLN A 114 -11.69 -12.75 -23.80
N ARG A 115 -10.82 -11.91 -23.21
CA ARG A 115 -9.48 -11.66 -23.74
C ARG A 115 -8.62 -12.92 -23.61
N THR A 116 -8.16 -13.42 -24.74
CA THR A 116 -7.22 -14.53 -24.81
C THR A 116 -5.80 -14.00 -24.73
N VAL A 117 -5.00 -14.54 -23.81
CA VAL A 117 -3.55 -14.30 -23.74
C VAL A 117 -2.85 -15.22 -24.74
N ALA A 118 -2.10 -14.65 -25.68
CA ALA A 118 -1.36 -15.42 -26.66
C ALA A 118 -0.26 -16.27 -25.97
N PRO A 119 0.14 -17.43 -26.51
CA PRO A 119 1.17 -18.28 -25.88
C PRO A 119 2.49 -17.56 -25.59
N GLU A 120 2.91 -16.66 -26.48
CA GLU A 120 4.10 -15.82 -26.36
C GLU A 120 3.99 -14.75 -25.25
N GLU A 121 2.77 -14.35 -24.89
CA GLU A 121 2.48 -13.38 -23.84
C GLU A 121 2.39 -14.01 -22.45
N GLN A 122 2.21 -15.34 -22.38
CA GLN A 122 2.05 -16.07 -21.12
C GLN A 122 3.18 -15.78 -20.11
N PRO A 123 4.47 -15.76 -20.49
CA PRO A 123 5.55 -15.44 -19.55
C PRO A 123 5.47 -14.01 -19.00
N ILE A 124 4.97 -13.04 -19.78
CA ILE A 124 4.79 -11.64 -19.36
C ILE A 124 3.68 -11.57 -18.33
N VAL A 125 2.52 -12.13 -18.68
CA VAL A 125 1.31 -12.09 -17.84
C VAL A 125 1.53 -12.85 -16.53
N GLU A 126 2.24 -13.98 -16.58
CA GLU A 126 2.59 -14.74 -15.39
C GLU A 126 3.53 -13.97 -14.47
N ALA A 127 4.56 -13.31 -15.01
CA ALA A 127 5.44 -12.45 -14.22
C ALA A 127 4.67 -11.28 -13.59
N TYR A 128 3.73 -10.68 -14.31
CA TYR A 128 2.86 -9.64 -13.76
C TYR A 128 2.00 -10.17 -12.59
N ARG A 129 1.35 -11.33 -12.75
CA ARG A 129 0.56 -11.96 -11.67
C ARG A 129 1.41 -12.26 -10.44
N GLN A 130 2.62 -12.79 -10.64
CA GLN A 130 3.56 -13.08 -9.56
C GLN A 130 4.01 -11.80 -8.84
N ALA A 131 4.21 -10.69 -9.56
CA ALA A 131 4.50 -9.39 -8.93
C ALA A 131 3.34 -8.95 -8.01
N VAL A 132 2.12 -8.94 -8.54
CA VAL A 132 0.93 -8.52 -7.77
C VAL A 132 0.72 -9.43 -6.54
N GLU A 133 0.85 -10.74 -6.71
CA GLU A 133 0.73 -11.69 -5.59
C GLU A 133 1.80 -11.44 -4.52
N ALA A 134 3.07 -11.28 -4.91
CA ALA A 134 4.16 -11.02 -3.98
C ALA A 134 3.95 -9.74 -3.17
N GLU A 135 3.46 -8.68 -3.81
CA GLU A 135 3.13 -7.41 -3.15
C GLU A 135 1.98 -7.59 -2.14
N LEU A 136 0.85 -8.15 -2.57
CA LEU A 136 -0.33 -8.34 -1.72
C LEU A 136 -0.04 -9.26 -0.53
N VAL A 137 0.68 -10.37 -0.74
CA VAL A 137 1.06 -11.28 0.33
C VAL A 137 1.97 -10.56 1.34
N THR A 138 2.94 -9.78 0.88
CA THR A 138 3.83 -9.00 1.76
C THR A 138 3.03 -8.03 2.62
N TYR A 139 2.11 -7.29 2.02
CA TYR A 139 1.27 -6.34 2.74
C TYR A 139 0.24 -7.00 3.68
N SER A 140 -0.07 -8.27 3.50
CA SER A 140 -1.05 -9.00 4.31
C SER A 140 -0.51 -9.56 5.62
N ARG A 141 0.81 -9.51 5.84
CA ARG A 141 1.47 -10.14 6.99
C ARG A 141 2.03 -9.09 7.94
N TRP A 142 1.57 -9.13 9.19
CA TRP A 142 2.09 -8.26 10.23
C TRP A 142 3.16 -8.96 11.09
N PRO A 143 4.29 -8.32 11.43
CA PRO A 143 4.71 -6.98 10.99
C PRO A 143 5.04 -6.94 9.49
N LEU A 144 4.79 -5.80 8.85
CA LEU A 144 5.16 -5.60 7.45
C LEU A 144 6.70 -5.63 7.33
N ASP A 145 7.20 -6.38 6.35
CA ASP A 145 8.63 -6.59 6.16
C ASP A 145 9.07 -6.14 4.75
N PRO A 146 9.85 -5.05 4.61
CA PRO A 146 10.34 -4.58 3.31
C PRO A 146 11.39 -5.50 2.68
N ASP A 147 11.88 -6.49 3.44
CA ASP A 147 12.83 -7.51 2.99
C ASP A 147 12.21 -8.91 3.00
N SER A 148 10.86 -9.00 2.95
CA SER A 148 10.15 -10.28 2.94
C SER A 148 10.65 -11.19 1.79
N PRO A 149 10.70 -12.51 1.99
CA PRO A 149 11.10 -13.44 0.93
C PRO A 149 10.21 -13.33 -0.32
N GLU A 150 8.91 -13.09 -0.14
CA GLU A 150 7.98 -12.88 -1.26
C GLU A 150 8.36 -11.65 -2.08
N LEU A 151 8.64 -10.52 -1.42
CA LEU A 151 8.96 -9.26 -2.09
C LEU A 151 10.35 -9.31 -2.75
N VAL A 152 11.37 -9.82 -2.05
CA VAL A 152 12.75 -9.88 -2.55
C VAL A 152 12.91 -10.85 -3.72
N ASN A 153 12.12 -11.93 -3.76
CA ASN A 153 12.14 -12.89 -4.86
C ASN A 153 11.12 -12.56 -5.97
N GLY A 154 10.26 -11.56 -5.75
CA GLY A 154 9.25 -11.13 -6.71
C GLY A 154 9.85 -10.54 -7.99
N PRO A 155 9.13 -10.61 -9.13
CA PRO A 155 9.62 -10.10 -10.41
C PRO A 155 9.48 -8.58 -10.50
N PHE A 156 10.27 -7.86 -9.70
CA PHE A 156 10.28 -6.40 -9.63
C PHE A 156 11.62 -5.85 -10.13
N THR A 157 11.59 -4.71 -10.82
CA THR A 157 12.82 -3.92 -11.00
C THR A 157 13.14 -3.14 -9.72
N ALA A 158 14.39 -2.71 -9.57
CA ALA A 158 14.78 -1.85 -8.46
C ALA A 158 13.97 -0.53 -8.40
N ARG A 159 13.45 -0.08 -9.56
CA ARG A 159 12.66 1.14 -9.67
C ARG A 159 11.31 1.06 -8.97
N VAL A 160 10.59 -0.06 -9.12
CA VAL A 160 9.29 -0.26 -8.46
C VAL A 160 9.45 -0.72 -7.00
N MET A 161 10.58 -1.32 -6.65
CA MET A 161 10.86 -1.72 -5.26
C MET A 161 10.91 -0.55 -4.28
N GLU A 162 11.43 0.61 -4.69
CA GLU A 162 11.51 1.78 -3.82
C GLU A 162 10.14 2.30 -3.35
N PRO A 163 9.16 2.58 -4.23
CA PRO A 163 7.83 2.99 -3.77
C PRO A 163 7.10 1.89 -2.99
N ILE A 164 7.32 0.61 -3.26
CA ILE A 164 6.75 -0.48 -2.45
C ILE A 164 7.29 -0.44 -1.02
N ARG A 165 8.62 -0.29 -0.85
CA ARG A 165 9.24 -0.17 0.48
C ARG A 165 8.76 1.06 1.23
N GLN A 166 8.57 2.17 0.53
CA GLN A 166 7.98 3.36 1.12
C GLN A 166 6.54 3.09 1.59
N GLY A 167 5.72 2.43 0.77
CA GLY A 167 4.36 2.02 1.15
C GLY A 167 4.34 1.11 2.38
N ILE A 168 5.28 0.18 2.49
CA ILE A 168 5.45 -0.67 3.69
C ILE A 168 5.76 0.17 4.93
N ALA A 169 6.70 1.11 4.82
CA ALA A 169 7.03 2.01 5.92
C ALA A 169 5.84 2.87 6.35
N ASP A 170 5.11 3.43 5.39
CA ASP A 170 3.94 4.28 5.63
C ASP A 170 2.81 3.50 6.31
N ARG A 171 2.52 2.28 5.85
CA ARG A 171 1.47 1.43 6.46
C ARG A 171 1.88 0.92 7.83
N THR A 172 3.16 0.64 8.05
CA THR A 172 3.69 0.32 9.39
C THR A 172 3.49 1.49 10.35
N ALA A 173 3.81 2.71 9.93
CA ALA A 173 3.62 3.92 10.74
C ALA A 173 2.15 4.20 11.07
N LEU A 174 1.23 3.74 10.21
CA LEU A 174 -0.22 3.85 10.40
C LEU A 174 -0.83 2.67 11.18
N ASN A 175 -0.03 1.68 11.61
CA ASN A 175 -0.51 0.44 12.25
C ASN A 175 -1.51 -0.33 11.36
N GLN A 176 -1.24 -0.38 10.06
CA GLN A 176 -2.13 -0.96 9.06
C GLN A 176 -1.54 -2.21 8.42
N VAL A 177 -2.40 -3.20 8.18
CA VAL A 177 -2.11 -4.42 7.42
C VAL A 177 -3.19 -4.64 6.38
N LEU A 178 -2.84 -5.24 5.25
CA LEU A 178 -3.79 -5.53 4.19
C LEU A 178 -4.64 -6.76 4.53
N ASP A 179 -5.96 -6.61 4.51
CA ASP A 179 -6.87 -7.73 4.54
C ASP A 179 -7.12 -8.23 3.11
N ILE A 180 -6.64 -9.44 2.82
CA ILE A 180 -6.79 -10.10 1.52
C ILE A 180 -7.95 -11.11 1.46
N SER A 181 -8.77 -11.22 2.51
CA SER A 181 -9.84 -12.22 2.58
C SER A 181 -10.95 -12.00 1.55
N GLY A 182 -11.15 -10.75 1.12
CA GLY A 182 -12.05 -10.40 0.03
C GLY A 182 -11.55 -10.89 -1.33
N GLY A 183 -10.25 -11.15 -1.48
CA GLY A 183 -9.65 -11.66 -2.71
C GLY A 183 -9.40 -10.61 -3.79
N ILE A 184 -8.71 -11.05 -4.85
CA ILE A 184 -8.45 -10.27 -6.06
C ILE A 184 -8.67 -11.15 -7.30
N THR A 185 -9.30 -10.59 -8.33
CA THR A 185 -9.46 -11.24 -9.63
C THR A 185 -8.72 -10.43 -10.68
N LEU A 186 -7.63 -10.99 -11.20
CA LEU A 186 -6.77 -10.38 -12.23
C LEU A 186 -7.24 -10.81 -13.62
N ARG A 187 -7.41 -9.84 -14.52
CA ARG A 187 -7.78 -10.03 -15.94
C ARG A 187 -6.78 -9.33 -16.88
N PRO A 188 -5.47 -9.67 -16.77
CA PRO A 188 -4.43 -9.01 -17.54
C PRO A 188 -4.41 -9.45 -18.99
N TYR A 189 -4.03 -8.51 -19.87
CA TYR A 189 -3.69 -8.75 -21.26
C TYR A 189 -2.57 -7.81 -21.69
N VAL A 190 -1.76 -8.25 -22.64
CA VAL A 190 -0.66 -7.43 -23.16
C VAL A 190 -1.22 -6.43 -24.18
N VAL A 191 -0.77 -5.19 -24.06
CA VAL A 191 -0.96 -4.13 -25.04
C VAL A 191 0.41 -3.84 -25.62
N GLU A 192 0.62 -4.29 -26.85
CA GLU A 192 1.81 -3.91 -27.61
C GLU A 192 1.74 -2.42 -27.94
N VAL A 193 2.77 -1.68 -27.54
CA VAL A 193 3.00 -0.33 -28.04
C VAL A 193 4.12 -0.43 -29.04
N ASP A 194 3.85 -0.05 -30.29
CA ASP A 194 4.85 0.05 -31.36
C ASP A 194 5.77 1.27 -31.11
N ASP A 195 6.63 1.16 -30.10
CA ASP A 195 7.71 2.12 -29.81
C ASP A 195 9.09 1.59 -30.24
N GLY A 196 9.15 0.35 -30.76
CA GLY A 196 10.36 -0.30 -31.24
C GLY A 196 11.22 -0.96 -30.15
N ASP A 197 10.75 -0.97 -28.90
CA ASP A 197 11.41 -1.66 -27.78
C ASP A 197 10.77 -3.05 -27.56
N LEU A 198 11.46 -4.10 -28.01
CA LEU A 198 10.99 -5.48 -27.86
C LEU A 198 11.11 -6.00 -26.42
N ASP A 199 11.89 -5.31 -25.59
CA ASP A 199 12.13 -5.69 -24.20
C ASP A 199 11.21 -4.91 -23.24
N ARG A 200 10.17 -4.26 -23.77
CA ARG A 200 9.22 -3.47 -22.99
C ARG A 200 7.81 -3.64 -23.51
N VAL A 201 6.88 -3.95 -22.61
CA VAL A 201 5.47 -4.13 -22.94
C VAL A 201 4.58 -3.48 -21.89
N PHE A 202 3.37 -3.14 -22.29
CA PHE A 202 2.33 -2.69 -21.37
C PHE A 202 1.39 -3.85 -21.11
N VAL A 203 1.04 -4.08 -19.84
CA VAL A 203 0.00 -5.02 -19.44
C VAL A 203 -1.15 -4.18 -18.91
N TRP A 204 -2.32 -4.33 -19.52
CA TRP A 204 -3.56 -3.75 -19.00
C TRP A 204 -4.28 -4.82 -18.19
N ASP A 205 -4.76 -4.47 -17.01
CA ASP A 205 -5.55 -5.36 -16.15
C ASP A 205 -6.82 -4.64 -15.70
N CYS A 206 -7.97 -5.22 -16.02
CA CYS A 206 -9.23 -4.82 -15.40
C CYS A 206 -9.45 -5.64 -14.12
N GLN A 207 -8.68 -5.35 -13.09
CA GLN A 207 -8.71 -6.11 -11.84
C GLN A 207 -9.98 -5.83 -11.04
N ILE A 208 -10.46 -6.85 -10.33
CA ILE A 208 -11.49 -6.70 -9.31
C ILE A 208 -10.80 -6.96 -7.98
N ASP A 209 -10.51 -5.89 -7.24
CA ASP A 209 -9.82 -5.96 -5.97
C ASP A 209 -10.80 -5.73 -4.82
N ALA A 210 -11.03 -6.77 -4.00
CA ALA A 210 -11.87 -6.71 -2.82
C ALA A 210 -11.08 -6.66 -1.50
N THR A 211 -9.78 -6.34 -1.58
CA THR A 211 -8.92 -6.17 -0.41
C THR A 211 -9.08 -4.77 0.20
N PHE A 212 -8.71 -4.62 1.48
CA PHE A 212 -8.77 -3.34 2.20
C PHE A 212 -7.74 -3.28 3.32
N TRP A 213 -7.27 -2.08 3.67
CA TRP A 213 -6.42 -1.90 4.84
C TRP A 213 -7.25 -1.97 6.11
N LYS A 214 -6.76 -2.68 7.11
CA LYS A 214 -7.31 -2.69 8.46
C LYS A 214 -6.26 -2.24 9.47
N ASP A 215 -6.74 -1.62 10.55
CA ASP A 215 -5.91 -1.39 11.72
C ASP A 215 -5.58 -2.74 12.38
N VAL A 216 -4.32 -2.91 12.79
CA VAL A 216 -3.81 -4.18 13.30
C VAL A 216 -4.40 -4.54 14.66
N ASP A 217 -4.62 -3.54 15.52
CA ASP A 217 -5.05 -3.78 16.90
C ASP A 217 -6.55 -4.04 17.00
N THR A 218 -7.34 -3.30 16.23
CA THR A 218 -8.81 -3.37 16.24
C THR A 218 -9.36 -4.36 15.21
N GLY A 219 -8.60 -4.63 14.14
CA GLY A 219 -9.07 -5.39 12.98
C GLY A 219 -10.13 -4.67 12.14
N GLU A 220 -10.49 -3.43 12.50
CA GLU A 220 -11.46 -2.63 11.76
C GLU A 220 -10.82 -2.06 10.49
N LYS A 221 -11.64 -1.89 9.45
CA LYS A 221 -11.19 -1.22 8.22
C LYS A 221 -10.67 0.17 8.55
N ALA A 222 -9.46 0.48 8.05
CA ALA A 222 -8.83 1.76 8.31
C ALA A 222 -9.60 2.93 7.64
N PRO A 223 -9.79 4.06 8.34
CA PRO A 223 -10.42 5.26 7.78
C PRO A 223 -9.43 6.10 6.95
N PRO A 224 -9.92 7.07 6.15
CA PRO A 224 -11.34 7.30 5.83
C PRO A 224 -11.83 6.45 4.65
N ASP A 225 -10.97 5.98 3.75
CA ASP A 225 -11.28 5.09 2.64
C ASP A 225 -10.03 4.28 2.26
N ALA A 226 -9.66 3.32 3.10
CA ALA A 226 -8.40 2.61 2.95
C ALA A 226 -8.49 1.44 1.96
N PHE A 227 -8.73 1.78 0.70
CA PHE A 227 -8.67 0.87 -0.43
C PHE A 227 -7.25 0.85 -1.01
N PRO A 228 -6.70 -0.32 -1.37
CA PRO A 228 -5.38 -0.40 -2.01
C PRO A 228 -5.38 0.15 -3.42
N ASN A 229 -6.54 0.09 -4.08
CA ASN A 229 -6.79 0.62 -5.41
C ASN A 229 -7.77 1.79 -5.38
N ALA A 230 -7.85 2.55 -6.48
CA ALA A 230 -8.77 3.68 -6.61
C ALA A 230 -10.21 3.22 -6.82
N GLY A 231 -10.89 2.87 -5.74
CA GLY A 231 -12.30 2.54 -5.75
C GLY A 231 -12.71 1.71 -4.53
N PRO A 232 -14.02 1.57 -4.28
CA PRO A 232 -14.51 0.67 -3.25
C PRO A 232 -14.15 -0.79 -3.59
N PRO A 233 -14.06 -1.70 -2.58
CA PRO A 233 -13.61 -3.06 -2.79
C PRO A 233 -14.64 -3.82 -3.62
N GLY A 234 -14.15 -4.70 -4.50
CA GLY A 234 -14.98 -5.51 -5.38
C GLY A 234 -15.49 -4.78 -6.61
N VAL A 235 -15.05 -3.55 -6.86
CA VAL A 235 -15.34 -2.82 -8.10
C VAL A 235 -14.18 -2.95 -9.07
N ALA A 236 -14.51 -3.23 -10.33
CA ALA A 236 -13.54 -3.30 -11.40
C ALA A 236 -12.76 -1.98 -11.53
N THR A 237 -11.44 -2.07 -11.46
CA THR A 237 -10.52 -0.94 -11.55
C THR A 237 -9.48 -1.25 -12.61
N GLY A 238 -9.31 -0.35 -13.56
CA GLY A 238 -8.33 -0.51 -14.62
C GLY A 238 -6.92 -0.11 -14.16
N VAL A 239 -5.93 -0.95 -14.44
CA VAL A 239 -4.51 -0.74 -14.14
C VAL A 239 -3.69 -0.97 -15.39
N VAL A 240 -2.63 -0.18 -15.55
CA VAL A 240 -1.55 -0.44 -16.49
C VAL A 240 -0.28 -0.77 -15.73
N ALA A 241 0.42 -1.82 -16.15
CA ALA A 241 1.76 -2.15 -15.73
C ALA A 241 2.72 -2.04 -16.92
N VAL A 242 3.92 -1.54 -16.69
CA VAL A 242 5.03 -1.62 -17.63
C VAL A 242 5.88 -2.80 -17.21
N MET A 243 5.97 -3.81 -18.07
CA MET A 243 6.85 -4.96 -17.89
C MET A 243 8.07 -4.78 -18.77
N VAL A 244 9.25 -5.09 -18.23
CA VAL A 244 10.53 -5.04 -18.97
C VAL A 244 11.22 -6.39 -18.95
N ASN A 245 11.83 -6.78 -20.06
CA ASN A 245 12.65 -7.98 -20.15
C ASN A 245 14.10 -7.63 -19.81
N VAL A 246 14.61 -8.23 -18.75
CA VAL A 246 16.02 -8.11 -18.34
C VAL A 246 16.61 -9.51 -18.33
N ASP A 247 17.55 -9.76 -19.23
CA ASP A 247 18.26 -11.03 -19.36
C ASP A 247 17.32 -12.25 -19.48
N GLY A 248 16.22 -12.11 -20.23
CA GLY A 248 15.23 -13.16 -20.45
C GLY A 248 14.17 -13.29 -19.35
N ARG A 249 14.13 -12.37 -18.38
CA ARG A 249 13.14 -12.34 -17.30
C ARG A 249 12.27 -11.09 -17.40
N TRP A 250 10.96 -11.28 -17.40
CA TRP A 250 10.00 -10.17 -17.31
C TRP A 250 9.90 -9.68 -15.87
N LEU A 251 10.02 -8.38 -15.68
CA LEU A 251 9.97 -7.70 -14.40
C LEU A 251 8.99 -6.53 -14.47
N LEU A 252 8.22 -6.33 -13.40
CA LEU A 252 7.40 -5.14 -13.22
C LEU A 252 8.30 -3.93 -12.99
N ASP A 253 8.24 -2.94 -13.88
CA ASP A 253 9.03 -1.70 -13.78
C ASP A 253 8.22 -0.54 -13.23
N GLN A 254 6.95 -0.44 -13.63
CA GLN A 254 6.04 0.62 -13.25
C GLN A 254 4.61 0.08 -13.26
N GLY A 255 3.72 0.75 -12.53
CA GLY A 255 2.29 0.63 -12.74
C GLY A 255 1.56 1.91 -12.38
N ALA A 256 0.34 2.04 -12.85
CA ALA A 256 -0.53 3.19 -12.65
C ALA A 256 -2.00 2.78 -12.86
N LEU A 257 -2.92 3.66 -12.46
CA LEU A 257 -4.33 3.51 -12.83
C LEU A 257 -4.50 3.80 -14.32
N GLU A 258 -5.24 2.94 -15.00
CA GLU A 258 -5.62 3.10 -16.41
C GLU A 258 -7.08 2.68 -16.58
N PRO A 259 -8.04 3.61 -16.44
CA PRO A 259 -9.46 3.29 -16.55
C PRO A 259 -9.85 2.60 -17.87
N GLN A 260 -9.10 2.83 -18.96
CA GLN A 260 -9.34 2.19 -20.25
C GLN A 260 -9.06 0.69 -20.24
N ALA A 261 -8.30 0.17 -19.26
CA ALA A 261 -8.07 -1.26 -19.13
C ALA A 261 -9.37 -2.05 -18.90
N CYS A 262 -10.41 -1.41 -18.35
CA CYS A 262 -11.74 -1.98 -18.13
C CYS A 262 -12.77 -1.67 -19.23
N ALA A 263 -12.39 -0.96 -20.29
CA ALA A 263 -13.28 -0.56 -21.37
C ALA A 263 -13.48 -1.64 -22.45
#